data_AF-M1WAF0-F1
#
_entry.id   AF-M1WAF0-F1
#
_cell.length_a   1.000
_cell.length_b   1.000
_cell.length_c   1.000
_cell.angle_alpha   90.00
_cell.angle_beta   90.00
_cell.angle_gamma   90.00
#
_symmetry.space_group_name_H-M   'P 1'
#
loop_
_entity.id
_entity.type
_entity.pdbx_description
1 polymer ?
#
loop_
_entity_poly.entity_id
_entity_poly.type
_entity_poly.pdbx_seq_one_letter_code
_entity_poly.pdbx_strand_id
1 'polypeptide(L)'
;MRLSLAFVLTLIAVVAASGSESASCGAAQYSSDAIARAANASCSRVKKGTAIGANSYPHVYRNSEKIDLKGLRGPFYEWPILSNGRIYDGGNPGPDRVIITKDCTPAGVLSHQGAMNNAFRECALKTTSDSPALMALSQLVLAVYLAMMVLVFAE
;
A
#
# COMPACT_ATOMS: atom_id res chain seq x y z
N MET A 1 -8.89 2.22 -48.68
CA MET A 1 -9.31 2.90 -47.43
C MET A 1 -8.22 2.69 -46.39
N ARG A 2 -7.42 3.73 -46.12
CA ARG A 2 -6.38 3.72 -45.08
C ARG A 2 -7.07 3.83 -43.73
N LEU A 3 -7.43 2.70 -43.15
CA LEU A 3 -8.00 2.66 -41.81
C LEU A 3 -6.83 2.89 -40.83
N SER A 4 -6.72 4.11 -40.32
CA SER A 4 -5.66 4.53 -39.40
C SER A 4 -5.66 3.66 -38.14
N LEU A 5 -4.75 2.68 -38.07
CA LEU A 5 -4.47 1.84 -36.89
C LEU A 5 -4.03 2.66 -35.64
N ALA A 6 -3.79 3.97 -35.80
CA ALA A 6 -3.43 4.87 -34.72
C ALA A 6 -4.54 5.05 -33.66
N PHE A 7 -5.79 4.65 -33.92
CA PHE A 7 -6.90 4.90 -32.98
C PHE A 7 -7.13 3.81 -31.92
N VAL A 8 -6.48 2.65 -32.02
CA VAL A 8 -6.74 1.52 -31.09
C VAL A 8 -5.74 1.44 -29.93
N LEU A 9 -4.69 2.26 -29.92
CA LEU A 9 -3.58 2.14 -28.95
C LEU A 9 -3.71 2.97 -27.65
N THR A 10 -4.79 3.71 -27.41
CA THR A 10 -4.91 4.59 -26.22
C THR A 10 -5.92 4.12 -25.18
N LEU A 11 -6.06 2.80 -24.99
CA LEU A 11 -6.61 2.25 -23.75
C LEU A 11 -5.53 1.49 -22.99
N ILE A 12 -4.36 2.12 -22.79
CA ILE A 12 -3.54 1.75 -21.63
C ILE A 12 -4.39 2.17 -20.44
N ALA A 13 -5.13 1.21 -19.88
CA ALA A 13 -5.69 1.36 -18.55
C ALA A 13 -4.51 1.72 -17.66
N VAL A 14 -4.36 3.01 -17.35
CA VAL A 14 -3.62 3.45 -16.18
C VAL A 14 -4.46 2.95 -15.02
N VAL A 15 -4.30 1.67 -14.72
CA VAL A 15 -4.55 1.15 -13.39
C VAL A 15 -3.56 1.93 -12.56
N ALA A 16 -4.04 3.01 -11.95
CA ALA A 16 -3.40 3.55 -10.78
C ALA A 16 -3.32 2.37 -9.82
N ALA A 17 -2.16 1.71 -9.76
CA ALA A 17 -1.90 0.60 -8.89
C ALA A 17 -1.88 1.15 -7.46
N SER A 18 -3.06 1.41 -6.90
CA SER A 18 -3.22 1.31 -5.46
C SER A 18 -3.06 -0.16 -5.14
N GLY A 19 -1.81 -0.60 -4.99
CA GLY A 19 -1.48 -1.98 -4.67
C GLY A 19 -2.32 -2.42 -3.47
N SER A 20 -3.14 -3.44 -3.66
CA SER A 20 -3.92 -4.08 -2.60
C SER A 20 -2.96 -4.90 -1.75
N GLU A 21 -2.17 -4.24 -0.92
CA GLU A 21 -1.21 -4.91 -0.08
C GLU A 21 -1.89 -5.44 1.18
N SER A 22 -1.68 -6.71 1.50
CA SER A 22 -1.99 -7.24 2.82
C SER A 22 -0.71 -7.32 3.65
N ALA A 23 -0.82 -7.31 4.97
CA ALA A 23 0.34 -7.30 5.86
C ALA A 23 0.24 -8.39 6.93
N SER A 24 1.38 -8.99 7.27
CA SER A 24 1.53 -9.95 8.36
C SER A 24 2.49 -9.42 9.43
N CYS A 25 1.95 -9.13 10.61
CA CYS A 25 2.67 -8.64 11.77
C CYS A 25 2.69 -9.72 12.85
N GLY A 26 3.70 -10.59 12.83
CA GLY A 26 3.74 -11.76 13.72
C GLY A 26 2.58 -12.71 13.42
N ALA A 27 1.65 -12.84 14.38
CA ALA A 27 0.42 -13.64 14.20
C ALA A 27 -0.77 -12.83 13.66
N ALA A 28 -0.68 -11.50 13.63
CA ALA A 28 -1.76 -10.64 13.16
C ALA A 28 -1.73 -10.52 11.63
N GLN A 29 -2.90 -10.73 11.00
CA GLN A 29 -3.08 -10.65 9.55
C GLN A 29 -3.99 -9.49 9.20
N TYR A 30 -3.53 -8.61 8.32
CA TYR A 30 -4.27 -7.43 7.89
C TYR A 30 -4.57 -7.53 6.40
N SER A 31 -5.85 -7.49 6.04
CA SER A 31 -6.26 -7.35 4.65
C SER A 31 -5.95 -5.95 4.12
N SER A 32 -5.88 -5.82 2.80
CA SER A 32 -5.75 -4.53 2.13
C SER A 32 -6.82 -3.54 2.58
N ASP A 33 -8.05 -4.02 2.78
CA ASP A 33 -9.16 -3.18 3.21
C ASP A 33 -8.98 -2.68 4.65
N ALA A 34 -8.45 -3.52 5.54
CA ALA A 34 -8.17 -3.11 6.92
C ALA A 34 -7.10 -2.01 6.95
N ILE A 35 -6.04 -2.18 6.15
CA ILE A 35 -4.96 -1.19 6.01
C ILE A 35 -5.51 0.11 5.41
N ALA A 36 -6.29 0.03 4.33
CA ALA A 36 -6.88 1.19 3.67
C ALA A 36 -7.82 1.96 4.60
N ARG A 37 -8.69 1.28 5.35
CA ARG A 37 -9.58 1.95 6.31
C ARG A 37 -8.80 2.62 7.44
N ALA A 38 -7.76 1.97 7.98
CA ALA A 38 -6.90 2.55 9.00
C ALA A 38 -6.13 3.78 8.46
N ALA A 39 -5.56 3.69 7.27
CA ALA A 39 -4.87 4.79 6.60
C ALA A 39 -5.82 5.97 6.34
N ASN A 40 -7.06 5.71 5.90
CA ASN A 40 -8.07 6.76 5.68
C ASN A 40 -8.51 7.43 6.99
N ALA A 41 -8.64 6.67 8.07
CA ALA A 41 -8.93 7.21 9.40
C ALA A 41 -7.80 8.15 9.88
N SER A 42 -6.55 7.72 9.71
CA SER A 42 -5.37 8.54 9.97
C SER A 42 -5.36 9.82 9.12
N CYS A 43 -5.54 9.69 7.80
CA CYS A 43 -5.59 10.81 6.85
C CYS A 43 -6.62 11.88 7.23
N SER A 44 -7.85 11.45 7.56
CA SER A 44 -8.93 12.35 7.98
C SER A 44 -8.51 13.20 9.20
N ARG A 45 -7.78 12.59 10.14
CA ARG A 45 -7.30 13.25 11.35
C ARG A 45 -6.11 14.15 11.11
N VAL A 46 -5.13 13.71 10.30
CA VAL A 46 -4.00 14.54 9.85
C VAL A 46 -4.51 15.80 9.15
N LYS A 47 -5.44 15.66 8.20
CA LYS A 47 -6.04 16.81 7.48
C LYS A 47 -6.80 17.78 8.40
N LYS A 48 -7.44 17.26 9.45
CA LYS A 48 -8.14 18.07 10.46
C LYS A 48 -7.23 18.62 11.55
N GLY A 49 -5.98 18.17 11.64
CA GLY A 49 -5.10 18.50 12.77
C GLY A 49 -5.61 18.00 14.12
N THR A 50 -6.32 16.85 14.13
CA THR A 50 -6.91 16.30 15.37
C THR A 50 -6.24 14.99 15.76
N ALA A 51 -6.21 14.69 17.06
CA ALA A 51 -5.68 13.44 17.60
C ALA A 51 -6.59 12.84 18.68
N ILE A 52 -6.48 11.53 18.93
CA ILE A 52 -7.25 10.80 19.95
C ILE A 52 -6.39 9.79 20.71
N GLY A 53 -6.94 9.32 21.84
CA GLY A 53 -6.30 8.37 22.73
C GLY A 53 -5.21 9.01 23.59
N ALA A 54 -4.75 8.28 24.60
CA ALA A 54 -3.74 8.78 25.53
C ALA A 54 -2.41 9.16 24.85
N ASN A 55 -2.09 8.50 23.73
CA ASN A 55 -0.87 8.73 22.96
C ASN A 55 -1.06 9.70 21.79
N SER A 56 -2.22 10.35 21.65
CA SER A 56 -2.49 11.37 20.63
C SER A 56 -2.23 10.91 19.19
N TYR A 57 -2.88 9.83 18.76
CA TYR A 57 -2.81 9.38 17.37
C TYR A 57 -3.74 10.20 16.46
N PRO A 58 -3.40 10.40 15.17
CA PRO A 58 -2.10 10.08 14.58
C PRO A 58 -1.05 11.09 15.05
N HIS A 59 0.18 10.63 15.20
CA HIS A 59 1.32 11.50 15.49
C HIS A 59 2.47 11.25 14.52
N VAL A 60 3.43 12.17 14.50
CA VAL A 60 4.58 12.11 13.59
C VAL A 60 5.42 10.87 13.91
N TYR A 61 5.70 10.09 12.88
CA TYR A 61 6.65 8.99 12.90
C TYR A 61 8.00 9.47 12.35
N ARG A 62 9.06 9.35 13.16
CA ARG A 62 10.39 9.90 12.82
C ARG A 62 11.28 8.93 12.04
N ASN A 63 10.93 7.65 11.99
CA ASN A 63 11.70 6.60 11.34
C ASN A 63 13.18 6.55 11.77
N SER A 64 13.43 6.57 13.08
CA SER A 64 14.78 6.51 13.65
C SER A 64 15.48 5.18 13.33
N GLU A 65 14.68 4.14 13.09
CA GLU A 65 15.05 2.79 12.71
C GLU A 65 15.54 2.71 11.25
N LYS A 66 15.32 3.75 10.44
CA LYS A 66 15.68 3.81 9.01
C LYS A 66 15.04 2.68 8.18
N ILE A 67 13.79 2.35 8.48
CA ILE A 67 13.00 1.39 7.70
C ILE A 67 12.72 2.00 6.32
N ASP A 68 12.83 1.21 5.25
CA ASP A 68 12.44 1.66 3.92
C ASP A 68 10.92 1.78 3.85
N LEU A 69 10.43 2.98 3.57
CA LEU A 69 9.01 3.31 3.47
C LEU A 69 8.63 3.51 2.00
N LYS A 70 8.95 2.51 1.18
CA LYS A 70 8.74 2.49 -0.28
C LYS A 70 9.42 3.64 -1.02
N GLY A 71 10.56 4.12 -0.52
CA GLY A 71 11.24 5.30 -1.05
C GLY A 71 10.44 6.62 -0.92
N LEU A 72 9.35 6.64 -0.15
CA LEU A 72 8.57 7.86 0.06
C LEU A 72 9.32 8.83 0.97
N ARG A 73 8.98 10.12 0.86
CA ARG A 73 9.55 11.19 1.68
C ARG A 73 8.52 11.65 2.71
N GLY A 74 8.99 11.84 3.95
CA GLY A 74 8.18 12.33 5.05
C GLY A 74 7.74 13.80 4.87
N PRO A 75 6.95 14.34 5.82
CA PRO A 75 6.71 13.77 7.14
C PRO A 75 5.76 12.57 7.11
N PHE A 76 6.03 11.60 7.99
CA PHE A 76 5.21 10.41 8.18
C PHE A 76 4.37 10.53 9.44
N TYR A 77 3.22 9.86 9.44
CA TYR A 77 2.33 9.75 10.58
C TYR A 77 2.01 8.28 10.83
N GLU A 78 2.03 7.88 12.10
CA GLU A 78 1.62 6.54 12.52
C GLU A 78 0.20 6.54 13.08
N TRP A 79 -0.51 5.44 12.83
CA TRP A 79 -1.87 5.23 13.32
C TRP A 79 -2.10 3.76 13.67
N PRO A 80 -2.76 3.44 14.79
CA PRO A 80 -3.01 2.05 15.17
C PRO A 80 -3.88 1.30 14.18
N ILE A 81 -3.43 0.09 13.82
CA ILE A 81 -4.25 -0.89 13.10
C ILE A 81 -4.52 -2.06 14.06
N LEU A 82 -5.79 -2.42 14.21
CA LEU A 82 -6.22 -3.38 15.23
C LEU A 82 -6.49 -4.74 14.62
N SER A 83 -5.93 -5.79 15.22
CA SER A 83 -6.08 -7.19 14.77
C SER A 83 -7.53 -7.69 14.78
N ASN A 84 -8.41 -7.05 15.56
CA ASN A 84 -9.85 -7.33 15.57
C ASN A 84 -10.62 -6.68 14.39
N GLY A 85 -9.93 -5.99 13.47
CA GLY A 85 -10.51 -5.38 12.28
C GLY A 85 -11.25 -4.06 12.49
N ARG A 86 -11.38 -3.59 13.75
CA ARG A 86 -12.01 -2.31 14.08
C ARG A 86 -11.08 -1.13 13.78
N ILE A 87 -11.66 0.02 13.51
CA ILE A 87 -10.92 1.29 13.44
C ILE A 87 -10.64 1.77 14.85
N TYR A 88 -9.39 2.20 15.08
CA TYR A 88 -8.96 2.74 16.36
C TYR A 88 -9.82 3.93 16.79
N ASP A 89 -10.31 3.87 18.02
CA ASP A 89 -11.28 4.80 18.60
C ASP A 89 -10.75 5.50 19.87
N GLY A 90 -9.47 5.31 20.20
CA GLY A 90 -8.81 5.95 21.35
C GLY A 90 -8.51 5.00 22.51
N GLY A 91 -8.92 3.74 22.43
CA GLY A 91 -8.58 2.70 23.41
C GLY A 91 -7.12 2.24 23.36
N ASN A 92 -6.89 0.95 23.64
CA ASN A 92 -5.56 0.34 23.52
C ASN A 92 -5.13 0.28 22.04
N PRO A 93 -4.00 0.91 21.65
CA PRO A 93 -3.55 0.91 20.26
C PRO A 93 -2.96 -0.44 19.79
N GLY A 94 -2.61 -1.35 20.71
CA GLY A 94 -1.86 -2.55 20.36
C GLY A 94 -0.47 -2.24 19.78
N PRO A 95 0.22 -3.25 19.21
CA PRO A 95 1.60 -3.11 18.76
C PRO A 95 1.78 -2.63 17.31
N ASP A 96 0.72 -2.65 16.50
CA ASP A 96 0.84 -2.49 15.04
C ASP A 96 0.39 -1.11 14.57
N ARG A 97 1.05 -0.58 13.55
CA ARG A 97 0.81 0.75 12.99
C ARG A 97 0.72 0.71 11.47
N VAL A 98 -0.23 1.45 10.91
CA VAL A 98 -0.12 1.91 9.52
C VAL A 98 0.63 3.23 9.51
N ILE A 99 1.57 3.36 8.57
CA ILE A 99 2.34 4.59 8.35
C ILE A 99 1.80 5.26 7.09
N ILE A 100 1.49 6.54 7.17
CA ILE A 100 1.07 7.35 6.02
C ILE A 100 1.97 8.58 5.87
N THR A 101 2.07 9.10 4.65
CA THR A 101 2.62 10.44 4.41
C THR A 101 1.60 11.52 4.76
N LYS A 102 2.04 12.77 4.82
CA LYS A 102 1.14 13.94 4.95
C LYS A 102 0.07 14.00 3.85
N ASP A 103 0.40 13.54 2.65
CA ASP A 103 -0.51 13.50 1.50
C ASP A 103 -1.44 12.27 1.51
N CYS A 104 -1.46 11.54 2.63
CA CYS A 104 -2.29 10.36 2.86
C CYS A 104 -1.92 9.11 2.06
N THR A 105 -0.70 9.04 1.54
CA THR A 105 -0.19 7.84 0.87
C THR A 105 0.23 6.81 1.92
N PRO A 106 -0.30 5.57 1.89
CA PRO A 106 0.18 4.48 2.74
C PRO A 106 1.65 4.16 2.41
N ALA A 107 2.51 4.28 3.43
CA ALA A 107 3.95 4.09 3.30
C ALA A 107 4.40 2.71 3.79
N GLY A 108 3.64 2.07 4.69
CA GLY A 108 3.92 0.72 5.17
C GLY A 108 3.07 0.34 6.38
N VAL A 109 3.22 -0.92 6.81
CA VAL A 109 2.67 -1.42 8.08
C VAL A 109 3.82 -1.91 8.94
N LEU A 110 3.90 -1.39 10.17
CA LEU A 110 4.99 -1.66 11.11
C LEU A 110 4.44 -2.30 12.38
N SER A 111 5.29 -3.03 13.09
CA SER A 111 4.95 -3.63 14.38
C SER A 111 6.08 -3.50 15.39
N HIS A 112 5.71 -3.32 16.66
CA HIS A 112 6.63 -3.50 17.78
C HIS A 112 6.94 -4.98 18.06
N GLN A 113 6.11 -5.92 17.56
CA GLN A 113 6.33 -7.34 17.81
C GLN A 113 7.63 -7.81 17.16
N GLY A 114 8.50 -8.41 17.99
CA GLY A 114 9.81 -8.89 17.55
C GLY A 114 10.87 -7.79 17.39
N ALA A 115 10.58 -6.56 17.81
CA ALA A 115 11.56 -5.47 17.88
C ALA A 115 12.01 -5.22 19.33
N MET A 116 13.26 -4.78 19.50
CA MET A 116 13.81 -4.41 20.81
C MET A 116 13.54 -2.94 21.14
N ASN A 117 13.45 -2.59 22.42
CA ASN A 117 13.45 -1.20 22.91
C ASN A 117 12.40 -0.27 22.27
N ASN A 118 11.14 -0.73 22.15
CA ASN A 118 10.04 0.01 21.50
C ASN A 118 10.28 0.39 20.02
N ALA A 119 11.28 -0.20 19.37
CA ALA A 119 11.49 0.00 17.95
C ALA A 119 10.35 -0.61 17.13
N PHE A 120 10.24 -0.18 15.88
CA PHE A 120 9.41 -0.84 14.89
C PHE A 120 10.23 -1.77 14.00
N ARG A 121 9.55 -2.78 13.45
CA ARG A 121 9.99 -3.51 12.26
C ARG A 121 8.88 -3.56 11.23
N GLU A 122 9.25 -3.68 9.97
CA GLU A 122 8.29 -3.83 8.88
C GLU A 122 7.54 -5.17 9.00
N CYS A 123 6.23 -5.12 8.80
CA CYS A 123 5.40 -6.31 8.65
C CYS A 123 5.61 -6.91 7.25
N ALA A 124 5.48 -8.22 7.11
CA ALA A 124 5.64 -8.84 5.80
C ALA A 124 4.47 -8.44 4.89
N LEU A 125 4.74 -7.62 3.88
CA LEU A 125 3.77 -7.22 2.87
C LEU A 125 3.59 -8.35 1.85
N LYS A 126 2.33 -8.63 1.50
CA LYS A 126 1.97 -9.47 0.36
C LYS A 126 1.31 -8.57 -0.67
N THR A 127 2.03 -8.26 -1.74
CA THR A 127 1.52 -7.43 -2.84
C THR A 127 0.75 -8.30 -3.83
N THR A 128 -0.29 -7.76 -4.47
CA THR A 128 -0.95 -8.45 -5.58
C THR A 128 -0.09 -8.51 -6.85
N SER A 129 1.01 -7.76 -6.93
CA SER A 129 2.04 -7.91 -7.98
C SER A 129 2.79 -9.24 -7.90
N ASP A 130 2.81 -9.88 -6.72
CA ASP A 130 3.35 -11.23 -6.57
C ASP A 130 2.31 -12.33 -6.87
N SER A 131 1.10 -11.95 -7.33
CA SER A 131 0.10 -12.94 -7.74
C SER A 131 0.48 -13.55 -9.09
N PRO A 132 0.68 -14.88 -9.18
CA PRO A 132 1.07 -15.55 -10.43
C PRO A 132 0.05 -15.34 -11.56
N ALA A 133 -1.22 -15.08 -11.22
CA ALA A 133 -2.29 -14.84 -12.19
C ALA A 133 -2.10 -13.53 -12.99
N LEU A 134 -1.68 -12.43 -12.35
CA LEU A 134 -1.46 -11.16 -13.05
C LEU A 134 -0.16 -11.18 -13.88
N MET A 135 0.89 -11.86 -13.39
CA MET A 135 2.10 -12.08 -14.18
C MET A 135 1.81 -12.89 -15.45
N ALA A 136 1.00 -13.95 -15.34
CA ALA A 136 0.58 -14.74 -16.48
C ALA A 136 -0.23 -13.92 -17.50
N LEU A 137 -1.16 -13.09 -17.03
CA LEU A 137 -1.94 -12.20 -17.90
C LEU A 137 -1.06 -11.17 -18.62
N SER A 138 -0.09 -10.56 -17.92
CA SER A 138 0.86 -9.62 -18.54
C SER A 138 1.72 -10.30 -19.61
N GLN A 139 2.17 -11.53 -19.37
CA GLN A 139 2.97 -12.29 -20.34
C GLN A 139 2.15 -12.68 -21.58
N LEU A 140 0.88 -13.07 -21.40
CA LEU A 140 -0.01 -13.35 -22.52
C LEU A 140 -0.27 -12.11 -23.38
N VAL A 141 -0.50 -10.95 -22.77
CA VAL A 141 -0.72 -9.69 -23.51
C VAL A 141 0.52 -9.31 -24.32
N LEU A 142 1.72 -9.45 -23.74
CA LEU A 142 2.98 -9.19 -24.45
C LEU A 142 3.22 -10.20 -25.60
N ALA A 143 2.91 -11.48 -25.37
CA ALA A 143 3.05 -12.53 -26.38
C ALA A 143 2.10 -12.33 -27.56
N VAL A 144 0.83 -11.97 -27.30
CA VAL A 144 -0.15 -11.65 -28.35
C VAL A 144 0.28 -10.40 -29.12
N TYR A 145 0.81 -9.37 -28.43
CA TYR A 145 1.33 -8.17 -29.07
C TYR A 145 2.51 -8.46 -30.01
N LEU A 146 3.49 -9.24 -29.55
CA LEU A 146 4.63 -9.66 -30.37
C LEU A 146 4.18 -10.48 -31.58
N ALA A 147 3.25 -11.42 -31.41
CA ALA A 147 2.71 -12.22 -32.51
C ALA A 147 1.97 -11.36 -33.54
N MET A 148 1.17 -10.39 -33.09
CA MET A 148 0.49 -9.45 -33.98
C MET A 148 1.46 -8.53 -34.71
N MET A 149 2.51 -8.03 -34.03
CA MET A 149 3.58 -7.25 -34.68
C MET A 149 4.26 -8.07 -35.78
N VAL A 150 4.66 -9.31 -35.49
CA VAL A 150 5.31 -10.18 -36.49
C VAL A 150 4.39 -10.44 -37.69
N LEU A 151 3.09 -10.65 -37.48
CA LEU A 151 2.11 -10.83 -38.56
C LEU A 151 1.94 -9.58 -39.44
N VAL A 152 2.13 -8.38 -38.88
CA VAL A 152 2.03 -7.10 -39.61
C VAL A 152 3.30 -6.77 -40.41
N PHE A 153 4.47 -7.28 -40.00
CA PHE A 153 5.75 -7.07 -40.70
C PHE A 153 6.13 -8.24 -41.63
N ALA A 154 5.31 -9.29 -41.70
CA ALA A 154 5.53 -10.45 -42.57
C ALA A 154 4.79 -10.35 -43.92
N GLU A 155 4.10 -9.24 -44.19
CA GLU A 155 3.47 -8.91 -45.48
C GLU A 155 4.30 -7.89 -46.28
#